data_AF-A0AAD7NGL1-F1
#
_entry.id   AF-A0AAD7NGL1-F1
#
_cell.length_a   1.000
_cell.length_b   1.000
_cell.length_c   1.000
_cell.angle_alpha   90.00
_cell.angle_beta   90.00
_cell.angle_gamma   90.00
#
_symmetry.space_group_name_H-M   'P 1'
#
loop_
_entity.id
_entity.type
_entity.pdbx_description
1 polymer ?
#
loop_
_entity_poly.entity_id
_entity_poly.type
_entity_poly.pdbx_seq_one_letter_code
_entity_poly.pdbx_strand_id
1 'polypeptide(L)'
;MFSSLSIAVVLSTVLSSVLCTPLSDQVAALRLDPTQVDRINTLSPDTQYTFDFFHPTAGIVQGVAGHTVAADTATFPAVVGNGVGMTVGFLGPCAINSPHTHPRATEINFSVNGTLRTGMLAENGARFVVNELPPGSMTVFPQGAIHFEMNTGCEVAMFVAAFNAEDPGVLQVAQRFFGLPVDIVQATLGGLGVVEVEGLADMIPDNVVAGTDECLARCGLTRPVQPNLQQQPRVSGNAFPTGTVASAPPASSPVKSAKGSKSTTGSPAHASHHA
;
A
#
# COMPACT_ATOMS: atom_id res chain seq x y z
N MET A 1 55.76 66.86 5.69
CA MET A 1 54.41 66.68 5.13
C MET A 1 54.40 65.44 4.26
N PHE A 2 54.07 64.27 4.81
CA PHE A 2 53.69 63.10 4.01
C PHE A 2 52.57 62.37 4.77
N SER A 3 51.37 62.42 4.22
CA SER A 3 50.15 61.85 4.75
C SER A 3 50.00 60.44 4.19
N SER A 4 50.10 59.42 5.03
CA SER A 4 49.86 58.03 4.64
C SER A 4 48.36 57.76 4.63
N LEU A 5 47.81 57.51 3.44
CA LEU A 5 46.41 57.17 3.21
C LEU A 5 46.25 55.65 3.31
N SER A 6 45.64 55.16 4.39
CA SER A 6 45.29 53.74 4.55
C SER A 6 43.97 53.46 3.83
N ILE A 7 44.02 52.66 2.76
CA ILE A 7 42.83 52.15 2.08
C ILE A 7 42.38 50.87 2.79
N ALA A 8 41.26 50.93 3.50
CA ALA A 8 40.61 49.76 4.07
C ALA A 8 39.79 49.05 2.98
N VAL A 9 40.23 47.87 2.55
CA VAL A 9 39.47 46.99 1.67
C VAL A 9 38.43 46.26 2.52
N VAL A 10 37.17 46.66 2.39
CA VAL A 10 36.03 45.96 3.01
C VAL A 10 35.69 44.76 2.12
N LEU A 11 36.15 43.58 2.52
CA LEU A 11 35.80 42.31 1.87
C LEU A 11 34.39 41.91 2.31
N SER A 12 33.38 42.24 1.51
CA SER A 12 32.00 41.82 1.75
C SER A 12 31.84 40.35 1.34
N THR A 13 31.80 39.45 2.31
CA THR A 13 31.48 38.03 2.09
C THR A 13 29.99 37.90 1.81
N VAL A 14 29.62 37.75 0.54
CA VAL A 14 28.26 37.33 0.16
C VAL A 14 28.13 35.87 0.52
N LEU A 15 27.45 35.57 1.64
CA LEU A 15 26.96 34.23 1.92
C LEU A 15 25.87 33.94 0.89
N SER A 16 26.22 33.28 -0.22
CA SER A 16 25.22 32.65 -1.07
C SER A 16 24.63 31.49 -0.29
N SER A 17 23.53 31.74 0.43
CA SER A 17 22.64 30.68 0.87
C SER A 17 22.17 29.96 -0.39
N VAL A 18 22.62 28.73 -0.60
CA VAL A 18 21.99 27.82 -1.55
C VAL A 18 20.56 27.64 -1.06
N LEU A 19 19.64 28.44 -1.59
CA LEU A 19 18.23 28.21 -1.39
C LEU A 19 17.95 26.86 -2.06
N CYS A 20 17.72 25.84 -1.24
CA CYS A 20 17.30 24.54 -1.73
C CYS A 20 15.94 24.76 -2.40
N THR A 21 15.89 24.68 -3.73
CA THR A 21 14.62 24.79 -4.47
C THR A 21 13.68 23.72 -3.93
N PRO A 22 12.48 24.08 -3.45
CA PRO A 22 11.52 23.11 -2.96
C PRO A 22 11.27 22.01 -3.99
N LEU A 23 11.09 20.78 -3.52
CA LEU A 23 10.89 19.63 -4.40
C LEU A 23 9.74 19.83 -5.39
N SER A 24 8.64 20.43 -4.93
CA SER A 24 7.48 20.77 -5.75
C SER A 24 7.82 21.69 -6.91
N ASP A 25 8.70 22.65 -6.69
CA ASP A 25 9.08 23.65 -7.69
C ASP A 25 10.02 23.02 -8.72
N GLN A 26 10.90 22.12 -8.29
CA GLN A 26 11.72 21.31 -9.20
C GLN A 26 10.84 20.40 -10.08
N VAL A 27 9.88 19.69 -9.48
CA VAL A 27 8.92 18.86 -10.24
C VAL A 27 8.11 19.71 -11.22
N ALA A 28 7.64 20.89 -10.81
CA ALA A 28 6.90 21.81 -11.69
C ALA A 28 7.77 22.27 -12.87
N ALA A 29 9.03 22.63 -12.64
CA ALA A 29 9.96 23.01 -13.71
C ALA A 29 10.16 21.85 -14.71
N LEU A 30 10.42 20.63 -14.22
CA LEU A 30 10.60 19.44 -15.05
C LEU A 30 9.37 19.09 -15.89
N ARG A 31 8.16 19.40 -15.41
CA ARG A 31 6.91 19.23 -16.17
C ARG A 31 6.76 20.25 -17.29
N LEU A 32 7.32 21.44 -17.13
CA LEU A 32 7.29 22.50 -18.14
C LEU A 32 8.36 22.32 -19.21
N ASP A 33 9.42 21.57 -18.91
CA ASP A 33 10.52 21.29 -19.84
C ASP A 33 10.05 20.43 -21.04
N PRO A 34 10.08 20.99 -22.27
CA PRO A 34 9.48 20.35 -23.43
C PRO A 34 10.32 19.18 -23.97
N THR A 35 11.62 19.16 -23.70
CA THR A 35 12.53 18.13 -24.17
C THR A 35 13.29 17.47 -23.02
N GLN A 36 13.86 16.29 -23.28
CA GLN A 36 14.74 15.64 -22.32
C GLN A 36 16.03 16.44 -22.09
N VAL A 37 16.49 17.21 -23.08
CA VAL A 37 17.68 18.07 -22.95
C VAL A 37 17.41 19.17 -21.92
N ASP A 38 16.23 19.78 -21.97
CA ASP A 38 15.82 20.82 -21.01
C ASP A 38 15.74 20.24 -19.59
N ARG A 39 15.11 19.05 -19.43
CA ARG A 39 15.07 18.36 -18.12
C ARG A 39 16.44 18.06 -17.53
N ILE A 40 17.41 17.65 -18.37
CA ILE A 40 18.80 17.42 -17.92
C ILE A 40 19.48 18.71 -17.49
N ASN A 41 19.21 19.82 -18.18
CA ASN A 41 19.75 21.12 -17.79
C ASN A 41 19.09 21.65 -16.50
N THR A 42 17.81 21.36 -16.28
CA THR A 42 17.05 21.72 -15.07
C THR A 42 17.46 20.90 -13.85
N LEU A 43 17.63 19.58 -14.00
CA LEU A 43 17.99 18.68 -12.90
C LEU A 43 19.51 18.60 -12.74
N SER A 44 20.06 19.44 -11.87
CA SER A 44 21.49 19.56 -11.61
C SER A 44 21.75 19.73 -10.10
N PRO A 45 22.80 19.11 -9.53
CA PRO A 45 23.87 18.34 -10.20
C PRO A 45 23.50 16.88 -10.51
N ASP A 46 24.39 16.16 -11.20
CA ASP A 46 24.22 14.74 -11.61
C ASP A 46 23.80 13.80 -10.45
N THR A 47 24.15 14.11 -9.21
CA THR A 47 23.74 13.33 -8.03
C THR A 47 22.21 13.28 -7.86
N GLN A 48 21.46 14.22 -8.44
CA GLN A 48 19.99 14.20 -8.48
C GLN A 48 19.41 13.09 -9.37
N TYR A 49 20.22 12.40 -10.18
CA TYR A 49 19.84 11.21 -10.95
C TYR A 49 20.08 9.90 -10.21
N THR A 50 20.44 9.96 -8.93
CA THR A 50 20.66 8.78 -8.09
C THR A 50 19.73 8.80 -6.88
N PHE A 51 19.24 7.63 -6.48
CA PHE A 51 18.44 7.45 -5.28
C PHE A 51 19.00 6.27 -4.48
N ASP A 52 19.38 6.51 -3.22
CA ASP A 52 19.91 5.48 -2.33
C ASP A 52 18.78 4.93 -1.45
N PHE A 53 18.30 3.72 -1.77
CA PHE A 53 17.26 3.04 -1.00
C PHE A 53 17.74 2.53 0.37
N PHE A 54 19.05 2.41 0.60
CA PHE A 54 19.62 2.00 1.89
C PHE A 54 19.83 3.18 2.84
N HIS A 55 19.96 4.40 2.32
CA HIS A 55 20.05 5.64 3.10
C HIS A 55 19.06 6.70 2.62
N PRO A 56 17.75 6.39 2.58
CA PRO A 56 16.76 7.32 2.05
C PRO A 56 16.51 8.48 3.01
N THR A 57 16.32 9.67 2.45
CA THR A 57 15.90 10.87 3.21
C THR A 57 14.40 11.14 3.12
N ALA A 58 13.68 10.43 2.25
CA ALA A 58 12.25 10.58 1.99
C ALA A 58 11.64 9.26 1.47
N GLY A 59 10.31 9.20 1.38
CA GLY A 59 9.60 8.05 0.80
C GLY A 59 9.49 6.81 1.70
N ILE A 60 9.86 6.95 2.97
CA ILE A 60 9.86 5.85 3.94
C ILE A 60 8.44 5.65 4.49
N VAL A 61 7.89 4.45 4.33
CA VAL A 61 6.69 4.00 5.04
C VAL A 61 7.12 2.97 6.08
N GLN A 62 7.09 3.37 7.35
CA GLN A 62 7.53 2.54 8.47
C GLN A 62 6.36 1.77 9.08
N GLY A 63 6.51 0.46 9.23
CA GLY A 63 5.68 -0.36 10.11
C GLY A 63 6.51 -1.04 11.19
N VAL A 64 5.85 -1.83 12.03
CA VAL A 64 6.52 -2.48 13.17
C VAL A 64 7.42 -3.64 12.75
N ALA A 65 7.12 -4.27 11.61
CA ALA A 65 7.83 -5.47 11.15
C ALA A 65 8.74 -5.21 9.93
N GLY A 66 8.83 -3.97 9.47
CA GLY A 66 9.61 -3.61 8.29
C GLY A 66 9.27 -2.21 7.80
N HIS A 67 9.79 -1.87 6.62
CA HIS A 67 9.50 -0.61 5.96
C HIS A 67 9.59 -0.74 4.44
N THR A 68 9.01 0.21 3.73
CA THR A 68 9.21 0.38 2.29
C THR A 68 9.75 1.77 2.00
N VAL A 69 10.43 1.91 0.88
CA VAL A 69 11.05 3.16 0.44
C VAL A 69 10.68 3.39 -1.02
N ALA A 70 9.94 4.46 -1.30
CA ALA A 70 9.49 4.79 -2.65
C ALA A 70 10.37 5.87 -3.30
N ALA A 71 10.74 5.64 -4.55
CA ALA A 71 11.32 6.59 -5.50
C ALA A 71 10.28 6.86 -6.60
N ASP A 72 9.48 7.91 -6.39
CA ASP A 72 8.43 8.38 -7.28
C ASP A 72 8.55 9.91 -7.47
N THR A 73 7.61 10.53 -8.19
CA THR A 73 7.67 12.00 -8.39
C THR A 73 7.70 12.83 -7.11
N ALA A 74 7.26 12.31 -5.97
CA ALA A 74 7.22 13.00 -4.70
C ALA A 74 8.51 12.83 -3.87
N THR A 75 9.46 11.99 -4.31
CA THR A 75 10.71 11.72 -3.58
C THR A 75 11.95 11.73 -4.46
N PHE A 76 11.80 11.50 -5.77
CA PHE A 76 12.89 11.40 -6.75
C PHE A 76 12.52 12.08 -8.08
N PRO A 77 12.74 13.40 -8.23
CA PRO A 77 12.31 14.17 -9.40
C PRO A 77 12.83 13.66 -10.74
N ALA A 78 13.95 12.93 -10.75
CA ALA A 78 14.52 12.37 -11.98
C ALA A 78 13.55 11.43 -12.73
N VAL A 79 12.53 10.87 -12.06
CA VAL A 79 11.52 10.06 -12.75
C VAL A 79 10.51 10.88 -13.56
N VAL A 80 10.42 12.20 -13.33
CA VAL A 80 9.46 13.08 -14.02
C VAL A 80 9.68 13.04 -15.52
N GLY A 81 8.65 12.62 -16.25
CA GLY A 81 8.66 12.51 -17.72
C GLY A 81 9.24 11.19 -18.25
N ASN A 82 9.63 10.25 -17.37
CA ASN A 82 10.16 8.94 -17.76
C ASN A 82 9.13 7.80 -17.60
N GLY A 83 8.00 8.04 -16.94
CA GLY A 83 6.90 7.07 -16.85
C GLY A 83 7.23 5.81 -16.03
N VAL A 84 8.20 5.90 -15.12
CA VAL A 84 8.63 4.79 -14.27
C VAL A 84 8.78 5.22 -12.82
N GLY A 85 8.55 4.30 -11.90
CA GLY A 85 8.77 4.49 -10.47
C GLY A 85 9.31 3.21 -9.85
N MET A 86 9.80 3.28 -8.62
CA MET A 86 10.31 2.12 -7.91
C MET A 86 10.03 2.20 -6.42
N THR A 87 9.76 1.06 -5.80
CA THR A 87 9.72 0.89 -4.34
C THR A 87 10.61 -0.27 -3.95
N VAL A 88 11.40 -0.12 -2.90
CA VAL A 88 12.13 -1.23 -2.28
C VAL A 88 11.49 -1.54 -0.93
N GLY A 89 11.14 -2.81 -0.71
CA GLY A 89 10.61 -3.28 0.55
C GLY A 89 11.67 -4.00 1.37
N PHE A 90 11.75 -3.66 2.65
CA PHE A 90 12.63 -4.29 3.65
C PHE A 90 11.76 -4.96 4.71
N LEU A 91 11.48 -6.24 4.49
CA LEU A 91 10.58 -7.03 5.32
C LEU A 91 11.38 -7.79 6.38
N GLY A 92 11.12 -7.50 7.65
CA GLY A 92 11.64 -8.32 8.75
C GLY A 92 11.11 -9.77 8.68
N PRO A 93 11.60 -10.64 9.58
CA PRO A 93 11.10 -12.00 9.70
C PRO A 93 9.58 -12.05 9.77
N CYS A 94 8.97 -12.91 8.95
CA CYS A 94 7.51 -13.06 8.85
C CYS A 94 6.72 -11.81 8.39
N ALA A 95 7.35 -10.67 8.12
CA ALA A 95 6.64 -9.43 7.87
C ALA A 95 5.81 -9.47 6.58
N ILE A 96 4.71 -8.71 6.56
CA ILE A 96 3.78 -8.63 5.44
C ILE A 96 3.66 -7.17 5.00
N ASN A 97 3.94 -6.91 3.72
CA ASN A 97 3.41 -5.74 3.04
C ASN A 97 1.91 -6.00 2.80
N SER A 98 1.05 -5.36 3.60
CA SER A 98 -0.36 -5.70 3.72
C SER A 98 -1.11 -5.58 2.38
N PRO A 99 -2.27 -6.26 2.21
CA PRO A 99 -3.04 -6.17 0.99
C PRO A 99 -3.29 -4.71 0.53
N HIS A 100 -2.78 -4.39 -0.65
CA HIS A 100 -2.82 -3.06 -1.23
C HIS A 100 -3.03 -3.11 -2.75
N THR A 101 -3.19 -1.94 -3.36
CA THR A 101 -3.24 -1.82 -4.82
C THR A 101 -2.60 -0.53 -5.31
N HIS A 102 -2.14 -0.56 -6.56
CA HIS A 102 -1.58 0.59 -7.29
C HIS A 102 -2.60 1.06 -8.33
N PRO A 103 -3.33 2.17 -8.09
CA PRO A 103 -4.41 2.61 -8.98
C PRO A 103 -3.90 3.14 -10.33
N ARG A 104 -2.62 3.52 -10.43
CA ARG A 104 -2.05 4.16 -11.62
C ARG A 104 -0.93 3.36 -12.29
N ALA A 105 -0.54 2.20 -11.76
CA ALA A 105 0.53 1.40 -12.34
C ALA A 105 0.33 -0.10 -12.18
N THR A 106 0.81 -0.84 -13.18
CA THR A 106 1.21 -2.24 -13.06
C THR A 106 2.55 -2.31 -12.34
N GLU A 107 2.73 -3.32 -11.49
CA GLU A 107 3.96 -3.60 -10.78
C GLU A 107 4.61 -4.89 -11.30
N ILE A 108 5.93 -4.88 -11.40
CA ILE A 108 6.75 -6.10 -11.37
C ILE A 108 7.50 -6.13 -10.04
N ASN A 109 7.31 -7.20 -9.27
CA ASN A 109 7.93 -7.40 -7.97
C ASN A 109 9.01 -8.49 -8.07
N PHE A 110 10.25 -8.14 -7.75
CA PHE A 110 11.41 -9.02 -7.80
C PHE A 110 11.95 -9.30 -6.39
N SER A 111 12.08 -10.57 -6.02
CA SER A 111 12.69 -10.97 -4.75
C SER A 111 14.21 -10.95 -4.85
N VAL A 112 14.87 -10.14 -4.01
CA VAL A 112 16.33 -10.01 -4.00
C VAL A 112 16.96 -11.06 -3.09
N ASN A 113 16.47 -11.14 -1.85
CA ASN A 113 16.86 -12.16 -0.88
C ASN A 113 15.63 -12.63 -0.08
N GLY A 114 15.74 -13.82 0.51
CA GLY A 114 14.59 -14.48 1.11
C GLY A 114 13.54 -14.95 0.10
N THR A 115 12.58 -15.73 0.59
CA THR A 115 11.43 -16.16 -0.22
C THR A 115 10.22 -15.35 0.18
N LEU A 116 9.53 -14.78 -0.81
CA LEU A 116 8.26 -14.10 -0.59
C LEU A 116 7.10 -15.01 -0.97
N ARG A 117 6.10 -15.12 -0.10
CA ARG A 117 4.77 -15.53 -0.55
C ARG A 117 4.05 -14.30 -1.08
N THR A 118 3.70 -14.32 -2.36
CA THR A 118 2.92 -13.25 -2.99
C THR A 118 1.53 -13.75 -3.31
N GLY A 119 0.52 -12.90 -3.19
CA GLY A 119 -0.83 -13.21 -3.65
C GLY A 119 -1.51 -12.02 -4.30
N MET A 120 -2.38 -12.27 -5.29
CA MET A 120 -3.16 -11.21 -5.94
C MET A 120 -4.58 -11.64 -6.33
N LEU A 121 -5.48 -10.66 -6.29
CA LEU A 121 -6.84 -10.66 -6.83
C LEU A 121 -6.96 -9.54 -7.86
N ALA A 122 -7.42 -9.88 -9.07
CA ALA A 122 -7.78 -8.92 -10.09
C ALA A 122 -9.29 -8.64 -10.05
N GLU A 123 -9.87 -8.19 -11.17
CA GLU A 123 -11.31 -7.91 -11.29
C GLU A 123 -12.21 -9.12 -11.00
N ASN A 124 -13.50 -8.85 -10.75
CA ASN A 124 -14.49 -9.87 -10.41
C ASN A 124 -14.53 -11.03 -11.41
N GLY A 125 -14.46 -12.25 -10.90
CA GLY A 125 -14.43 -13.48 -11.70
C GLY A 125 -13.02 -14.01 -11.96
N ALA A 126 -11.97 -13.23 -11.73
CA ALA A 126 -10.61 -13.74 -11.71
C ALA A 126 -10.39 -14.70 -10.53
N ARG A 127 -9.59 -15.75 -10.75
CA ARG A 127 -9.12 -16.62 -9.66
C ARG A 127 -8.05 -15.91 -8.84
N PHE A 128 -7.89 -16.32 -7.59
CA PHE A 128 -6.73 -15.95 -6.80
C PHE A 128 -5.45 -16.53 -7.40
N VAL A 129 -4.39 -15.73 -7.48
CA VAL A 129 -3.05 -16.15 -7.87
C VAL A 129 -2.15 -16.04 -6.65
N VAL A 130 -1.44 -17.12 -6.32
CA VAL A 130 -0.49 -17.18 -5.20
C VAL A 130 0.77 -17.88 -5.65
N ASN A 131 1.93 -17.35 -5.25
CA ASN A 131 3.24 -17.90 -5.59
C ASN A 131 4.16 -17.86 -4.37
N GLU A 132 5.09 -18.82 -4.30
CA GLU A 132 6.32 -18.68 -3.53
C GLU A 132 7.39 -18.15 -4.49
N LEU A 133 7.97 -17.01 -4.15
CA LEU A 133 8.89 -16.25 -4.98
C LEU A 133 10.28 -16.31 -4.34
N PRO A 134 11.12 -17.31 -4.71
CA PRO A 134 12.47 -17.41 -4.19
C PRO A 134 13.37 -16.28 -4.72
N PRO A 135 14.54 -16.05 -4.10
CA PRO A 135 15.49 -15.04 -4.57
C PRO A 135 15.80 -15.20 -6.07
N GLY A 136 15.89 -14.08 -6.78
CA GLY A 136 16.18 -14.07 -8.23
C GLY A 136 14.95 -14.29 -9.11
N SER A 137 13.75 -14.38 -8.54
CA SER A 137 12.50 -14.53 -9.27
C SER A 137 11.64 -13.27 -9.20
N MET A 138 10.77 -13.06 -10.21
CA MET A 138 9.79 -11.96 -10.21
C MET A 138 8.37 -12.45 -10.45
N THR A 139 7.39 -11.64 -10.01
CA THR A 139 5.98 -11.77 -10.35
C THR A 139 5.43 -10.43 -10.86
N VAL A 140 4.22 -10.43 -11.41
CA VAL A 140 3.55 -9.25 -11.95
C VAL A 140 2.21 -9.04 -11.25
N PHE A 141 1.94 -7.80 -10.87
CA PHE A 141 0.64 -7.36 -10.35
C PHE A 141 0.04 -6.36 -11.33
N PRO A 142 -1.01 -6.71 -12.08
CA PRO A 142 -1.69 -5.79 -12.98
C PRO A 142 -2.20 -4.54 -12.24
N GLN A 143 -2.22 -3.40 -12.94
CA GLN A 143 -2.77 -2.15 -12.39
C GLN A 143 -4.15 -2.36 -11.76
N GLY A 144 -4.32 -1.86 -10.53
CA GLY A 144 -5.58 -1.98 -9.78
C GLY A 144 -5.83 -3.36 -9.14
N ALA A 145 -4.95 -4.36 -9.34
CA ALA A 145 -5.06 -5.63 -8.63
C ALA A 145 -4.76 -5.44 -7.14
N ILE A 146 -5.54 -6.09 -6.28
CA ILE A 146 -5.24 -6.19 -4.85
C ILE A 146 -4.16 -7.26 -4.70
N HIS A 147 -3.04 -6.95 -4.05
CA HIS A 147 -1.94 -7.89 -3.87
C HIS A 147 -1.21 -7.67 -2.54
N PHE A 148 -0.35 -8.63 -2.17
CA PHE A 148 0.47 -8.58 -0.97
C PHE A 148 1.78 -9.37 -1.16
N GLU A 149 2.77 -9.03 -0.34
CA GLU A 149 4.02 -9.76 -0.19
C GLU A 149 4.20 -10.14 1.28
N MET A 150 4.53 -11.40 1.54
CA MET A 150 4.88 -11.90 2.86
C MET A 150 6.28 -12.49 2.82
N ASN A 151 7.18 -12.03 3.68
CA ASN A 151 8.40 -12.75 3.96
C ASN A 151 8.06 -14.04 4.70
N THR A 152 8.33 -15.21 4.12
CA THR A 152 8.09 -16.50 4.78
C THR A 152 9.29 -16.99 5.58
N GLY A 153 10.43 -16.29 5.51
CA GLY A 153 11.64 -16.60 6.24
C GLY A 153 11.67 -16.05 7.67
N CYS A 154 12.65 -16.55 8.44
CA CYS A 154 12.97 -16.06 9.77
C CYS A 154 14.09 -15.00 9.78
N GLU A 155 14.54 -14.59 8.59
CA GLU A 155 15.55 -13.55 8.36
C GLU A 155 14.93 -12.40 7.58
N VAL A 156 15.62 -11.25 7.50
CA VAL A 156 15.16 -10.11 6.68
C VAL A 156 15.14 -10.48 5.20
N ALA A 157 14.06 -10.11 4.52
CA ALA A 157 13.90 -10.22 3.07
C ALA A 157 13.74 -8.85 2.42
N MET A 158 14.20 -8.73 1.18
CA MET A 158 14.19 -7.51 0.39
C MET A 158 13.60 -7.80 -0.98
N PHE A 159 12.72 -6.92 -1.43
CA PHE A 159 12.18 -6.95 -2.79
C PHE A 159 12.29 -5.60 -3.47
N VAL A 160 12.28 -5.63 -4.80
CA VAL A 160 12.24 -4.45 -5.66
C VAL A 160 10.94 -4.50 -6.46
N ALA A 161 10.11 -3.48 -6.28
CA ALA A 161 8.90 -3.23 -7.06
C ALA A 161 9.19 -2.14 -8.09
N ALA A 162 9.03 -2.46 -9.38
CA ALA A 162 9.14 -1.50 -10.47
C ALA A 162 7.77 -1.24 -11.09
N PHE A 163 7.49 0.03 -11.38
CA PHE A 163 6.19 0.49 -11.85
C PHE A 163 6.29 1.11 -13.23
N ASN A 164 5.25 0.92 -14.05
CA ASN A 164 5.09 1.62 -15.34
C ASN A 164 4.40 2.99 -15.21
N ALA A 165 4.53 3.64 -14.05
CA ALA A 165 4.18 5.03 -13.83
C ALA A 165 5.14 5.66 -12.82
N GLU A 166 5.45 6.93 -13.04
CA GLU A 166 6.24 7.79 -12.15
C GLU A 166 5.53 8.15 -10.82
N ASP A 167 4.22 7.93 -10.76
CA ASP A 167 3.41 7.96 -9.54
C ASP A 167 2.42 6.78 -9.61
N PRO A 168 2.79 5.60 -9.05
CA PRO A 168 1.90 4.44 -9.07
C PRO A 168 0.66 4.64 -8.18
N GLY A 169 0.77 5.50 -7.16
CA GLY A 169 -0.13 5.58 -6.03
C GLY A 169 -0.14 4.30 -5.20
N VAL A 170 -0.53 4.36 -3.94
CA VAL A 170 -0.73 3.16 -3.12
C VAL A 170 -2.02 3.29 -2.32
N LEU A 171 -2.81 2.22 -2.34
CA LEU A 171 -4.05 2.11 -1.61
C LEU A 171 -4.00 0.86 -0.75
N GLN A 172 -3.82 1.04 0.57
CA GLN A 172 -3.93 -0.04 1.53
C GLN A 172 -5.40 -0.42 1.73
N VAL A 173 -5.76 -1.67 1.40
CA VAL A 173 -7.16 -2.07 1.20
C VAL A 173 -7.96 -1.94 2.49
N ALA A 174 -7.45 -2.46 3.60
CA ALA A 174 -8.16 -2.43 4.88
C ALA A 174 -8.37 -0.99 5.36
N GLN A 175 -7.31 -0.19 5.39
CA GLN A 175 -7.32 1.19 5.86
C GLN A 175 -8.27 2.06 5.03
N ARG A 176 -8.36 1.84 3.71
CA ARG A 176 -9.31 2.59 2.86
C ARG A 176 -10.74 2.07 2.93
N PHE A 177 -10.94 0.75 2.95
CA PHE A 177 -12.28 0.18 3.05
C PHE A 177 -12.97 0.59 4.35
N PHE A 178 -12.27 0.50 5.49
CA PHE A 178 -12.79 0.95 6.79
C PHE A 178 -12.72 2.47 7.00
N GLY A 179 -12.10 3.21 6.08
CA GLY A 179 -12.16 4.67 6.01
C GLY A 179 -13.45 5.20 5.35
N LEU A 180 -14.26 4.32 4.75
CA LEU A 180 -15.60 4.66 4.25
C LEU A 180 -16.56 4.97 5.41
N PRO A 181 -17.72 5.59 5.13
CA PRO A 181 -18.74 5.81 6.15
C PRO A 181 -19.14 4.50 6.83
N VAL A 182 -19.21 4.53 8.16
CA VAL A 182 -19.34 3.32 8.98
C VAL A 182 -20.64 2.54 8.72
N ASP A 183 -21.74 3.24 8.39
CA ASP A 183 -23.02 2.65 8.01
C ASP A 183 -22.96 1.97 6.63
N ILE A 184 -22.19 2.53 5.70
CA ILE A 184 -21.92 1.90 4.40
C ILE A 184 -21.08 0.64 4.58
N VAL A 185 -20.03 0.68 5.40
CA VAL A 185 -19.22 -0.51 5.72
C VAL A 185 -20.07 -1.56 6.43
N GLN A 186 -20.89 -1.16 7.41
CA GLN A 186 -21.85 -2.02 8.10
C GLN A 186 -22.79 -2.72 7.11
N ALA A 187 -23.40 -1.98 6.18
CA ALA A 187 -24.29 -2.55 5.18
C ALA A 187 -23.53 -3.52 4.25
N THR A 188 -22.30 -3.16 3.84
CA THR A 188 -21.45 -3.98 2.97
C THR A 188 -21.02 -5.28 3.63
N LEU A 189 -20.76 -5.26 4.94
CA LEU A 189 -20.40 -6.44 5.73
C LEU A 189 -21.62 -7.28 6.18
N GLY A 190 -22.80 -7.06 5.57
CA GLY A 190 -23.98 -7.89 5.81
C GLY A 190 -24.74 -7.57 7.09
N GLY A 191 -24.64 -6.34 7.61
CA GLY A 191 -25.38 -5.92 8.80
C GLY A 191 -24.59 -5.93 10.11
N LEU A 192 -23.27 -6.04 10.05
CA LEU A 192 -22.38 -6.02 11.22
C LEU A 192 -22.56 -4.70 12.01
N GLY A 193 -22.75 -4.72 13.32
CA GLY A 193 -23.09 -3.50 14.08
C GLY A 193 -22.08 -2.36 13.89
N VAL A 194 -22.54 -1.11 13.88
CA VAL A 194 -21.69 0.08 13.70
C VAL A 194 -20.52 0.09 14.69
N VAL A 195 -20.77 -0.23 15.97
CA VAL A 195 -19.73 -0.31 17.00
C VAL A 195 -18.70 -1.40 16.71
N GLU A 196 -19.14 -2.52 16.13
CA GLU A 196 -18.25 -3.63 15.75
C GLU A 196 -17.37 -3.22 14.57
N VAL A 197 -17.92 -2.49 13.60
CA VAL A 197 -17.14 -1.93 12.49
C VAL A 197 -16.10 -0.91 12.98
N GLU A 198 -16.47 -0.03 13.92
CA GLU A 198 -15.52 0.93 14.50
C GLU A 198 -14.42 0.22 15.28
N GLY A 199 -14.77 -0.78 16.09
CA GLY A 199 -13.78 -1.59 16.80
C GLY A 199 -12.83 -2.34 15.85
N LEU A 200 -13.34 -2.87 14.75
CA LEU A 200 -12.51 -3.48 13.70
C LEU A 200 -11.58 -2.47 13.05
N ALA A 201 -12.09 -1.28 12.71
CA ALA A 201 -11.30 -0.22 12.12
C ALA A 201 -10.11 0.14 13.04
N ASP A 202 -10.35 0.35 14.33
CA ASP A 202 -9.34 0.70 15.33
C ASP A 202 -8.23 -0.35 15.47
N MET A 203 -8.48 -1.61 15.10
CA MET A 203 -7.50 -2.70 15.13
C MET A 203 -6.64 -2.81 13.86
N ILE A 204 -6.92 -2.06 12.80
CA ILE A 204 -6.17 -2.15 11.54
C ILE A 204 -4.78 -1.54 11.72
N PRO A 205 -3.70 -2.33 11.59
CA PRO A 205 -2.35 -1.86 11.83
C PRO A 205 -1.76 -1.10 10.64
N ASP A 206 -0.65 -0.42 10.92
CA ASP A 206 0.21 0.24 9.95
C ASP A 206 0.98 -0.77 9.10
N ASN A 207 1.06 -0.51 7.80
CA ASN A 207 1.95 -1.24 6.92
C ASN A 207 3.40 -0.80 7.18
N VAL A 208 4.40 -1.67 7.29
CA VAL A 208 4.47 -3.14 7.17
C VAL A 208 4.07 -3.86 8.47
N VAL A 209 3.20 -4.87 8.36
CA VAL A 209 2.59 -5.57 9.50
C VAL A 209 3.35 -6.83 9.90
N ALA A 210 3.23 -7.23 11.16
CA ALA A 210 3.73 -8.53 11.63
C ALA A 210 2.94 -9.69 11.01
N GLY A 211 3.67 -10.78 10.70
CA GLY A 211 3.17 -11.94 9.97
C GLY A 211 2.05 -12.75 10.60
N THR A 212 1.75 -13.90 9.99
CA THR A 212 0.81 -14.88 10.52
C THR A 212 1.33 -15.51 11.82
N ASP A 213 0.42 -15.96 12.69
CA ASP A 213 0.80 -16.62 13.95
C ASP A 213 1.63 -17.89 13.70
N GLU A 214 1.35 -18.60 12.61
CA GLU A 214 2.13 -19.77 12.18
C GLU A 214 3.59 -19.41 11.91
N CYS A 215 3.85 -18.34 11.15
CA CYS A 215 5.21 -17.93 10.83
C CYS A 215 5.94 -17.43 12.09
N LEU A 216 5.27 -16.61 12.89
CA LEU A 216 5.83 -16.09 14.13
C LEU A 216 6.21 -17.24 15.07
N ALA A 217 5.35 -18.23 15.26
CA ALA A 217 5.63 -19.41 16.06
C ALA A 217 6.81 -20.22 15.49
N ARG A 218 6.84 -20.46 14.17
CA ARG A 218 7.94 -21.16 13.50
C ARG A 218 9.29 -20.46 13.70
N CYS A 219 9.31 -19.13 13.68
CA CYS A 219 10.51 -18.33 13.84
C CYS A 219 10.82 -17.96 15.31
N GLY A 220 10.03 -18.43 16.28
CA GLY A 220 10.24 -18.12 17.70
C GLY A 220 10.00 -16.65 18.05
N LEU A 221 9.13 -15.97 17.32
CA LEU A 221 8.83 -14.55 17.46
C LEU A 221 7.51 -14.33 18.18
N THR A 222 7.45 -13.29 19.01
CA THR A 222 6.21 -12.79 19.59
C THR A 222 5.63 -11.69 18.71
N ARG A 223 4.30 -11.69 18.51
CA ARG A 223 3.63 -10.60 17.80
C ARG A 223 3.87 -9.27 18.54
N PRO A 224 4.48 -8.26 17.90
CA PRO A 224 4.65 -6.96 18.52
C PRO A 224 3.31 -6.21 18.57
N VAL A 225 3.24 -5.19 19.44
CA VAL A 225 2.16 -4.20 19.38
C VAL A 225 2.24 -3.50 18.03
N GLN A 226 1.14 -3.50 17.29
CA GLN A 226 1.08 -2.87 15.97
C GLN A 226 0.34 -1.53 16.07
N PRO A 227 1.00 -0.40 15.80
CA PRO A 227 0.33 0.90 15.76
C PRO A 227 -0.62 0.99 14.57
N ASN A 228 -1.51 1.98 14.59
CA ASN A 228 -2.57 2.22 13.59
C ASN A 228 -2.59 3.69 13.11
N LEU A 229 -1.43 4.35 13.09
CA LEU A 229 -1.27 5.76 12.78
C LEU A 229 -1.49 6.11 11.30
N GLN A 230 -1.46 5.12 10.41
CA GLN A 230 -1.68 5.24 8.96
C GLN A 230 -3.17 5.12 8.58
N GLN A 231 -4.06 4.95 9.56
CA GLN A 231 -5.49 5.01 9.32
C GLN A 231 -5.89 6.33 8.65
N GLN A 232 -6.92 6.27 7.81
CA GLN A 232 -7.43 7.47 7.19
C GLN A 232 -8.17 8.34 8.21
N PRO A 233 -7.74 9.60 8.41
CA PRO A 233 -8.49 10.52 9.25
C PRO A 233 -9.87 10.75 8.64
N ARG A 234 -10.93 10.62 9.43
CA ARG A 234 -12.28 11.01 8.99
C ARG A 234 -12.32 12.53 8.84
N VAL A 235 -12.72 13.03 7.67
CA VAL A 235 -12.93 14.46 7.43
C VAL A 235 -14.30 14.84 7.99
N SER A 236 -14.35 15.63 9.07
CA SER A 236 -15.59 15.96 9.79
C SER A 236 -16.69 16.59 8.92
N GLY A 237 -16.34 17.32 7.85
CA GLY A 237 -17.30 17.93 6.92
C GLY A 237 -17.95 16.96 5.92
N ASN A 238 -17.34 15.79 5.69
CA ASN A 238 -17.84 14.72 4.82
C ASN A 238 -18.10 13.43 5.62
N ALA A 239 -17.89 13.47 6.93
CA ALA A 239 -18.23 12.39 7.82
C ALA A 239 -19.76 12.35 7.91
N PHE A 240 -20.36 11.31 7.34
CA PHE A 240 -21.76 11.00 7.61
C PHE A 240 -21.93 10.82 9.13
N PRO A 241 -23.12 11.13 9.69
CA PRO A 241 -23.35 11.13 11.12
C PRO A 241 -22.84 9.85 11.78
N THR A 242 -22.08 9.99 12.87
CA THR A 242 -21.73 8.85 13.73
C THR A 242 -23.01 8.30 14.33
N GLY A 243 -23.34 7.06 13.96
CA GLY A 243 -24.56 6.41 14.38
C GLY A 243 -25.73 6.73 13.47
N THR A 244 -26.45 5.69 13.07
CA THR A 244 -27.79 5.84 12.55
C THR A 244 -28.63 6.57 13.61
N VAL A 245 -29.27 7.68 13.23
CA VAL A 245 -30.49 8.08 13.94
C VAL A 245 -31.42 6.88 13.82
N ALA A 246 -31.69 6.24 14.96
CA ALA A 246 -32.53 5.07 15.02
C ALA A 246 -33.93 5.40 14.45
N SER A 247 -34.17 5.05 13.20
CA SER A 247 -35.50 4.80 12.70
C SER A 247 -35.47 3.47 11.96
N ALA A 248 -35.46 2.39 12.75
CA ALA A 248 -35.72 1.06 12.25
C ALA A 248 -37.11 1.02 11.60
N PRO A 249 -37.28 0.52 10.37
CA PRO A 249 -38.58 0.03 9.92
C PRO A 249 -38.96 -1.19 10.78
N PRO A 250 -40.25 -1.43 11.06
CA PRO A 250 -40.67 -2.56 11.88
C PRO A 250 -40.20 -3.87 11.23
N ALA A 251 -39.62 -4.74 12.06
CA ALA A 251 -39.14 -6.05 11.66
C ALA A 251 -40.22 -6.80 10.86
N SER A 252 -39.95 -7.06 9.58
CA SER A 252 -40.75 -8.03 8.82
C SER A 252 -40.48 -9.42 9.41
N SER A 253 -41.57 -10.06 9.85
CA SER A 253 -41.62 -11.38 10.47
C SER A 253 -40.75 -12.44 9.80
N PRO A 254 -40.23 -13.43 10.56
CA PRO A 254 -39.40 -14.48 10.01
C PRO A 254 -40.20 -15.37 9.05
N VAL A 255 -39.69 -15.55 7.83
CA VAL A 255 -40.14 -16.57 6.90
C VAL A 255 -39.92 -17.94 7.56
N LYS A 256 -41.01 -18.65 7.86
CA LYS A 256 -40.95 -20.04 8.33
C LYS A 256 -40.35 -20.92 7.24
N SER A 257 -39.12 -21.41 7.44
CA SER A 257 -38.62 -22.58 6.70
C SER A 257 -39.45 -23.80 7.08
N ALA A 258 -40.25 -24.31 6.15
CA ALA A 258 -40.91 -25.60 6.28
C ALA A 258 -39.86 -26.73 6.21
N LYS A 259 -39.60 -27.37 7.34
CA LYS A 259 -38.97 -28.70 7.41
C LYS A 259 -39.99 -29.74 6.94
N GLY A 260 -39.81 -30.30 5.74
CA GLY A 260 -40.48 -31.52 5.30
C GLY A 260 -39.70 -32.75 5.77
N SER A 261 -40.25 -33.48 6.74
CA SER A 261 -39.74 -34.75 7.24
C SER A 261 -39.96 -35.89 6.24
N LYS A 262 -38.96 -36.77 6.12
CA LYS A 262 -39.04 -38.07 5.44
C LYS A 262 -40.06 -38.99 6.13
N SER A 263 -40.77 -39.80 5.35
CA SER A 263 -41.35 -41.07 5.79
C SER A 263 -41.14 -42.12 4.68
N THR A 264 -40.60 -43.26 5.11
CA THR A 264 -40.32 -44.48 4.34
C THR A 264 -41.48 -45.45 4.48
N THR A 265 -41.91 -46.13 3.40
CA THR A 265 -42.44 -47.51 3.43
C THR A 265 -42.52 -48.11 2.01
N GLY A 266 -41.95 -49.31 1.82
CA GLY A 266 -42.56 -50.39 1.02
C GLY A 266 -42.21 -50.53 -0.48
N SER A 267 -41.30 -51.46 -0.79
CA SER A 267 -41.22 -52.18 -2.10
C SER A 267 -42.21 -53.38 -2.10
N PRO A 268 -42.33 -54.25 -3.14
CA PRO A 268 -42.02 -54.15 -4.59
C PRO A 268 -43.18 -54.68 -5.50
N ALA A 269 -43.12 -54.50 -6.84
CA ALA A 269 -43.57 -55.51 -7.84
C ALA A 269 -43.36 -55.09 -9.31
N HIS A 270 -43.00 -56.10 -10.12
CA HIS A 270 -42.98 -56.23 -11.57
C HIS A 270 -43.95 -55.38 -12.42
N ALA A 271 -43.50 -54.92 -13.60
CA ALA A 271 -43.82 -55.57 -14.89
C ALA A 271 -43.20 -54.83 -16.09
N SER A 272 -42.75 -55.64 -17.04
CA SER A 272 -42.41 -55.43 -18.45
C SER A 272 -43.42 -54.59 -19.26
N HIS A 273 -42.94 -53.76 -20.21
CA HIS A 273 -43.14 -53.88 -21.68
C HIS A 273 -42.99 -52.54 -22.44
N HIS A 274 -42.29 -52.64 -23.60
CA HIS A 274 -42.41 -51.87 -24.86
C HIS A 274 -42.25 -50.33 -24.81
N ALA A 275 -41.51 -49.66 -25.70
CA ALA A 275 -40.90 -49.97 -26.99
C ALA A 275 -39.61 -49.15 -27.16
#